data_AF-A0A5E4J851-F1
#
_entry.id   AF-A0A5E4J851-F1
#
_cell.length_a   1.000
_cell.length_b   1.000
_cell.length_c   1.000
_cell.angle_alpha   90.00
_cell.angle_beta   90.00
_cell.angle_gamma   90.00
#
_symmetry.space_group_name_H-M   'P 1'
#
loop_
_entity.id
_entity.type
_entity.pdbx_description
1 polymer ?
#
loop_
_entity_poly.entity_id
_entity_poly.type
_entity_poly.pdbx_seq_one_letter_code
_entity_poly.pdbx_strand_id
1 'polypeptide(L)'
;MLLVALGLFIEQNKKETSLSRKKILNNLLINSDETGDQRYKLILTQNDKGTFIDIIEDRELQNPVSNKIVENYNYFLSELKKCKLDPLQIYDAIGKLMIGEIALDQNDNPQLIFESLNSTGLDLSQSDLIRNFILMDLDPEDQAKLYQTYWFPMEKRFAADEYSQKFDRFMRDYLTIKTSGNIPKMKEVYDEFKKHVSCTNKFDKYAVVEDVNYYFKYFAKLALLDNAGEQVAPILGDINALKVDVAYPFLLQLYDDCSKNLLNQEEFIEILKLVESYVFRRAICGIPTNSLNKTFATLSKELIKDKEHYLESFKAALILKP
;
A
#
# COMPACT_ATOMS: atom_id res chain seq x y z
N MET A 1 20.16 -7.55 8.46
CA MET A 1 20.09 -7.33 9.93
C MET A 1 21.06 -8.21 10.71
N LEU A 2 21.01 -9.55 10.57
CA LEU A 2 21.94 -10.47 11.28
C LEU A 2 23.42 -10.07 11.18
N LEU A 3 23.92 -9.74 9.98
CA LEU A 3 25.33 -9.35 9.78
C LEU A 3 25.73 -8.10 10.59
N VAL A 4 24.84 -7.11 10.69
CA VAL A 4 25.09 -5.89 11.49
C VAL A 4 25.14 -6.24 12.97
N ALA A 5 24.15 -7.01 13.43
CA ALA A 5 24.06 -7.47 14.81
C ALA A 5 25.29 -8.31 15.22
N LEU A 6 25.78 -9.18 14.33
CA LEU A 6 26.97 -9.99 14.51
C LEU A 6 28.23 -9.13 14.67
N GLY A 7 28.39 -8.11 13.81
CA GLY A 7 29.52 -7.18 13.90
C GLY A 7 29.57 -6.45 15.24
N LEU A 8 28.43 -5.93 15.70
CA LEU A 8 28.31 -5.29 17.01
C LEU A 8 28.57 -6.23 18.18
N PHE A 9 28.05 -7.45 18.10
CA PHE A 9 28.30 -8.47 19.11
C PHE A 9 29.80 -8.79 19.25
N ILE A 10 30.53 -8.90 18.13
CA ILE A 10 31.98 -9.14 18.14
C ILE A 10 32.71 -7.96 18.79
N GLU A 11 32.36 -6.73 18.43
CA GLU A 11 32.97 -5.50 18.95
C GLU A 11 32.79 -5.37 20.46
N GLN A 12 31.58 -5.63 20.98
CA GLN A 12 31.27 -5.54 22.41
C GLN A 12 31.95 -6.63 23.25
N ASN A 13 32.11 -7.84 22.72
CA ASN A 13 32.68 -8.97 23.46
C ASN A 13 34.21 -9.06 23.38
N LYS A 14 34.88 -8.15 22.63
CA LYS A 14 36.35 -8.03 22.51
C LYS A 14 37.08 -9.38 22.34
N LYS A 15 36.46 -10.35 21.67
CA LYS A 15 37.10 -11.63 21.38
C LYS A 15 38.20 -11.38 20.35
N GLU A 16 39.43 -11.78 20.66
CA GLU A 16 40.52 -11.83 19.68
C GLU A 16 40.12 -12.81 18.57
N THR A 17 39.54 -12.26 17.51
CA THR A 17 39.11 -12.98 16.33
C THR A 17 39.66 -12.26 15.12
N SER A 18 39.94 -13.00 14.05
CA SER A 18 40.37 -12.41 12.78
C SER A 18 39.27 -11.58 12.10
N LEU A 19 38.02 -11.73 12.58
CA LEU A 19 36.82 -11.06 12.13
C LEU A 19 36.58 -9.79 12.96
N SER A 20 36.22 -8.69 12.28
CA SER A 20 35.87 -7.44 12.94
C SER A 20 34.59 -6.87 12.33
N ARG A 21 33.88 -6.02 13.08
CA ARG A 21 32.72 -5.28 12.56
C ARG A 21 33.04 -4.62 11.23
N LYS A 22 34.17 -3.90 11.16
CA LYS A 22 34.64 -3.22 9.94
C LYS A 22 34.81 -4.18 8.75
N LYS A 23 35.38 -5.37 8.97
CA LYS A 23 35.51 -6.40 7.91
C LYS A 23 34.15 -6.89 7.43
N ILE A 24 33.22 -7.18 8.33
CA ILE A 24 31.86 -7.63 7.96
C ILE A 24 31.15 -6.56 7.13
N LEU A 25 31.16 -5.31 7.61
CA LEU A 25 30.50 -4.21 6.92
C LEU A 25 31.07 -4.01 5.51
N ASN A 26 32.39 -3.85 5.36
CA ASN A 26 33.02 -3.57 4.07
C ASN A 26 32.92 -4.75 3.09
N ASN A 27 32.95 -6.00 3.59
CA ASN A 27 32.90 -7.16 2.70
C ASN A 27 31.47 -7.48 2.23
N LEU A 28 30.45 -7.23 3.06
CA LEU A 28 29.11 -7.77 2.82
C LEU A 28 27.99 -6.74 2.77
N LEU A 29 28.19 -5.51 3.27
CA LEU A 29 27.11 -4.53 3.41
C LEU A 29 27.41 -3.18 2.75
N ILE A 30 28.68 -2.77 2.67
CA ILE A 30 29.13 -1.46 2.20
C ILE A 30 30.10 -1.61 1.03
N ASN A 31 29.95 -0.77 0.02
CA ASN A 31 30.94 -0.49 -1.02
C ASN A 31 31.75 0.73 -0.58
N SER A 32 32.99 0.53 -0.13
CA SER A 32 33.78 1.58 0.54
C SER A 32 34.15 2.76 -0.35
N ASP A 33 34.21 2.52 -1.65
CA ASP A 33 34.67 3.49 -2.65
C ASP A 33 33.52 4.30 -3.26
N GLU A 34 32.29 3.93 -2.92
CA GLU A 34 31.07 4.54 -3.44
C GLU A 34 30.44 5.52 -2.45
N THR A 35 29.59 6.41 -2.97
CA THR A 35 28.87 7.41 -2.18
C THR A 35 27.37 7.35 -2.43
N GLY A 36 26.58 8.04 -1.59
CA GLY A 36 25.12 8.03 -1.70
C GLY A 36 24.54 6.62 -1.55
N ASP A 37 23.63 6.25 -2.43
CA ASP A 37 22.96 4.95 -2.42
C ASP A 37 23.90 3.81 -2.84
N GLN A 38 24.84 4.08 -3.76
CA GLN A 38 25.78 3.07 -4.25
C GLN A 38 26.76 2.59 -3.17
N ARG A 39 26.90 3.35 -2.08
CA ARG A 39 27.64 2.96 -0.88
C ARG A 39 27.10 1.68 -0.24
N TYR A 40 25.80 1.38 -0.37
CA TYR A 40 25.20 0.22 0.31
C TYR A 40 24.89 -0.88 -0.69
N LYS A 41 25.29 -2.12 -0.36
CA LYS A 41 25.06 -3.29 -1.24
C LYS A 41 23.59 -3.70 -1.34
N LEU A 42 22.76 -3.22 -0.42
CA LEU A 42 21.32 -3.41 -0.43
C LEU A 42 20.65 -2.09 -0.09
N ILE A 43 19.73 -1.66 -0.94
CA ILE A 43 18.86 -0.52 -0.69
C ILE A 43 17.44 -1.04 -0.48
N LEU A 44 16.87 -0.74 0.67
CA LEU A 44 15.48 -1.09 0.99
C LEU A 44 14.51 -0.04 0.42
N THR A 45 13.22 -0.31 0.54
CA THR A 45 12.15 0.63 0.21
C THR A 45 12.31 1.94 0.99
N GLN A 46 11.69 3.01 0.49
CA GLN A 46 11.87 4.34 1.06
C GLN A 46 11.47 4.46 2.54
N ASN A 47 10.49 3.67 3.01
CA ASN A 47 10.08 3.62 4.42
C ASN A 47 11.14 2.96 5.32
N ASP A 48 11.86 1.96 4.81
CA ASP A 48 12.81 1.16 5.59
C ASP A 48 14.26 1.65 5.45
N LYS A 49 14.57 2.32 4.33
CA LYS A 49 15.93 2.72 3.94
C LYS A 49 16.65 3.53 5.02
N GLY A 50 16.01 4.55 5.58
CA GLY A 50 16.61 5.42 6.59
C GLY A 50 17.04 4.64 7.83
N THR A 51 16.09 3.94 8.46
CA THR A 51 16.34 3.09 9.62
C THR A 51 17.40 2.02 9.35
N PHE A 52 17.38 1.40 8.17
CA PHE A 52 18.37 0.40 7.77
C PHE A 52 19.79 0.99 7.70
N ILE A 53 19.94 2.16 7.07
CA ILE A 53 21.22 2.87 6.95
C ILE A 53 21.71 3.31 8.33
N ASP A 54 20.84 3.89 9.15
CA ASP A 54 21.18 4.34 10.50
C ASP A 54 21.72 3.17 11.35
N ILE A 55 21.11 1.98 11.24
CA ILE A 55 21.58 0.77 11.92
C ILE A 55 22.95 0.29 11.39
N ILE A 56 23.16 0.29 10.06
CA ILE A 56 24.45 -0.12 9.47
C ILE A 56 25.58 0.81 9.92
N GLU A 57 25.31 2.11 9.91
CA GLU A 57 26.28 3.17 10.18
C GLU A 57 26.39 3.54 11.66
N ASP A 58 25.68 2.85 12.55
CA ASP A 58 25.68 3.07 14.00
C ASP A 58 25.22 4.48 14.42
N ARG A 59 24.25 5.04 13.69
CA ARG A 59 23.71 6.38 13.92
C ARG A 59 22.48 6.34 14.83
N GLU A 60 22.14 7.49 15.41
CA GLU A 60 20.88 7.65 16.11
C GLU A 60 19.71 7.50 15.13
N LEU A 61 18.71 6.69 15.50
CA LEU A 61 17.57 6.40 14.63
C LEU A 61 16.70 7.65 14.48
N GLN A 62 16.45 8.04 13.24
CA GLN A 62 15.56 9.17 12.95
C GLN A 62 14.09 8.74 12.91
N ASN A 63 13.20 9.55 13.50
CA ASN A 63 11.77 9.33 13.41
C ASN A 63 11.19 9.82 12.06
N PRO A 64 10.24 9.11 11.44
CA PRO A 64 9.66 7.85 11.89
C PRO A 64 10.60 6.65 11.64
N VAL A 65 10.62 5.72 12.59
CA VAL A 65 11.45 4.52 12.53
C VAL A 65 10.67 3.35 11.93
N SER A 66 11.34 2.52 11.13
CA SER A 66 10.77 1.25 10.68
C SER A 66 10.80 0.21 11.81
N ASN A 67 9.63 -0.06 12.40
CA ASN A 67 9.47 -1.02 13.49
C ASN A 67 9.97 -2.42 13.12
N LYS A 68 9.61 -2.92 11.92
CA LYS A 68 10.02 -4.27 11.48
C LYS A 68 11.54 -4.39 11.35
N ILE A 69 12.23 -3.34 10.89
CA ILE A 69 13.68 -3.35 10.78
C ILE A 69 14.32 -3.37 12.17
N VAL A 70 13.84 -2.52 13.09
CA VAL A 70 14.32 -2.47 14.47
C VAL A 70 14.04 -3.76 15.24
N GLU A 71 12.83 -4.31 15.12
CA GLU A 71 12.43 -5.59 15.73
C GLU A 71 13.33 -6.72 15.23
N ASN A 72 13.52 -6.85 13.92
CA ASN A 72 14.41 -7.87 13.35
C ASN A 72 15.85 -7.70 13.84
N TYR A 73 16.35 -6.46 13.88
CA TYR A 73 17.68 -6.17 14.37
C TYR A 73 17.87 -6.55 15.84
N ASN A 74 16.94 -6.12 16.70
CA ASN A 74 16.94 -6.44 18.13
C ASN A 74 16.75 -7.94 18.38
N TYR A 75 15.93 -8.61 17.58
CA TYR A 75 15.75 -10.05 17.61
C TYR A 75 17.10 -10.75 17.41
N PHE A 76 17.83 -10.45 16.33
CA PHE A 76 19.13 -11.06 16.08
C PHE A 76 20.17 -10.73 17.17
N LEU A 77 20.21 -9.51 17.68
CA LEU A 77 21.07 -9.18 18.83
C LEU A 77 20.74 -10.03 20.06
N SER A 78 19.46 -10.23 20.35
CA SER A 78 19.01 -11.04 21.48
C SER A 78 19.37 -12.51 21.33
N GLU A 79 19.23 -13.06 20.12
CA GLU A 79 19.56 -14.45 19.82
C GLU A 79 21.07 -14.68 19.83
N LEU A 80 21.88 -13.75 19.31
CA LEU A 80 23.34 -13.81 19.39
C LEU A 80 23.85 -13.84 20.84
N LYS A 81 23.22 -13.09 21.75
CA LYS A 81 23.58 -13.10 23.18
C LYS A 81 23.27 -14.43 23.87
N LYS A 82 22.24 -15.14 23.42
CA LYS A 82 21.87 -16.48 23.95
C LYS A 82 22.64 -17.60 23.26
N CYS A 83 23.17 -17.33 22.06
CA CYS A 83 23.83 -18.31 21.23
C CYS A 83 25.15 -18.77 21.85
N LYS A 84 25.38 -20.08 21.86
CA LYS A 84 26.64 -20.69 22.34
C LYS A 84 27.69 -20.83 21.24
N LEU A 85 27.32 -20.60 19.98
CA LEU A 85 28.24 -20.70 18.85
C LEU A 85 29.22 -19.53 18.86
N ASP A 86 30.44 -19.80 18.41
CA ASP A 86 31.41 -18.74 18.22
C ASP A 86 31.01 -17.85 17.03
N PRO A 87 31.18 -16.51 17.09
CA PRO A 87 30.82 -15.61 15.99
C PRO A 87 31.42 -16.00 14.64
N LEU A 88 32.62 -16.60 14.61
CA LEU A 88 33.23 -17.08 13.38
C LEU A 88 32.43 -18.24 12.76
N GLN A 89 31.92 -19.17 13.59
CA GLN A 89 31.09 -20.26 13.11
C GLN A 89 29.77 -19.76 12.51
N ILE A 90 29.18 -18.71 13.10
CA ILE A 90 27.98 -18.06 12.57
C ILE A 90 28.29 -17.40 11.22
N TYR A 91 29.40 -16.66 11.14
CA TYR A 91 29.86 -16.04 9.89
C TYR A 91 30.10 -17.07 8.78
N ASP A 92 30.79 -18.16 9.09
CA ASP A 92 31.05 -19.25 8.15
C ASP A 92 29.75 -19.96 7.72
N ALA A 93 28.78 -20.09 8.63
CA ALA A 93 27.47 -20.65 8.30
C ALA A 93 26.68 -19.77 7.33
N ILE A 94 26.76 -18.44 7.44
CA ILE A 94 26.16 -17.51 6.48
C ILE A 94 26.77 -17.72 5.08
N GLY A 95 28.08 -17.99 5.00
CA GLY A 95 28.75 -18.32 3.74
C GLY A 95 28.30 -19.61 3.08
N LYS A 96 27.52 -20.46 3.77
CA LYS A 96 26.92 -21.68 3.20
C LYS A 96 25.53 -21.46 2.61
N LEU A 97 24.98 -20.25 2.71
CA LEU A 97 23.71 -19.92 2.08
C LEU A 97 23.87 -19.93 0.56
N MET A 98 22.95 -20.63 -0.13
CA MET A 98 22.89 -20.63 -1.59
C MET A 98 21.91 -19.54 -2.04
N ILE A 99 22.35 -18.70 -2.96
CA ILE A 99 21.54 -17.65 -3.56
C ILE A 99 21.21 -18.09 -4.99
N GLY A 100 19.91 -18.14 -5.30
CA GLY A 100 19.43 -18.29 -6.68
C GLY A 100 19.35 -16.92 -7.33
N GLU A 101 20.08 -16.73 -8.42
CA GLU A 101 19.98 -15.54 -9.26
C GLU A 101 19.25 -15.88 -10.55
N ILE A 102 18.30 -15.03 -10.94
CA ILE A 102 17.62 -15.13 -12.23
C ILE A 102 18.00 -13.88 -13.01
N ALA A 103 18.90 -14.05 -13.97
CA ALA A 103 19.24 -13.02 -14.93
C ALA A 103 18.24 -13.08 -16.09
N LEU A 104 17.70 -11.93 -16.48
CA LEU A 104 16.74 -11.79 -17.57
C LEU A 104 17.45 -11.40 -18.86
N ASP A 105 17.11 -12.06 -19.97
CA ASP A 105 17.49 -11.64 -21.31
C ASP A 105 16.49 -10.61 -21.88
N GLN A 106 16.86 -9.91 -22.95
CA GLN A 106 16.01 -8.90 -23.60
C GLN A 106 14.69 -9.48 -24.13
N ASN A 107 14.64 -10.79 -24.38
CA ASN A 107 13.44 -11.49 -24.85
C ASN A 107 12.57 -12.04 -23.72
N ASP A 108 13.06 -12.00 -22.48
CA ASP A 108 12.29 -12.45 -21.34
C ASP A 108 11.23 -11.42 -20.98
N ASN A 109 10.15 -11.90 -20.36
CA ASN A 109 9.10 -11.05 -19.83
C ASN A 109 9.26 -10.98 -18.30
N PRO A 110 9.81 -9.87 -17.75
CA PRO A 110 10.04 -9.73 -16.30
C PRO A 110 8.76 -9.92 -15.49
N GLN A 111 7.63 -9.47 -16.03
CA GLN A 111 6.32 -9.58 -15.41
C GLN A 111 5.89 -11.05 -15.22
N LEU A 112 5.97 -11.86 -16.28
CA LEU A 112 5.60 -13.28 -16.22
C LEU A 112 6.48 -14.07 -15.25
N ILE A 113 7.77 -13.77 -15.22
CA ILE A 113 8.72 -14.42 -14.31
C ILE A 113 8.40 -14.03 -12.87
N PHE A 114 8.18 -12.74 -12.60
CA PHE A 114 7.78 -12.27 -11.28
C PHE A 114 6.48 -12.93 -10.80
N GLU A 115 5.46 -13.00 -11.66
CA GLU A 115 4.20 -13.67 -11.34
C GLU A 115 4.38 -15.17 -11.05
N SER A 116 5.19 -15.85 -11.86
CA SER A 116 5.52 -17.27 -11.65
C SER A 116 6.20 -17.50 -10.30
N LEU A 117 7.14 -16.64 -9.91
CA LEU A 117 7.86 -16.77 -8.63
C LEU A 117 6.95 -16.52 -7.43
N ASN A 118 6.07 -15.52 -7.51
CA ASN A 118 5.14 -15.22 -6.41
C ASN A 118 4.03 -16.26 -6.27
N SER A 119 3.74 -17.05 -7.32
CA SER A 119 2.79 -18.15 -7.22
C SER A 119 3.27 -19.29 -6.30
N THR A 120 4.57 -19.32 -5.98
CA THR A 120 5.21 -20.33 -5.13
C THR A 120 5.79 -19.69 -3.88
N GLY A 121 4.94 -19.27 -2.92
CA GLY A 121 5.42 -18.62 -1.70
C GLY A 121 4.32 -18.09 -0.78
N LEU A 122 4.69 -17.16 0.11
CA LEU A 122 3.70 -16.31 0.80
C LEU A 122 3.19 -15.30 -0.22
N ASP A 123 1.87 -15.26 -0.43
CA ASP A 123 1.25 -14.36 -1.40
C ASP A 123 1.57 -12.90 -1.09
N LEU A 124 2.04 -12.17 -2.09
CA LEU A 124 2.10 -10.72 -2.04
C LEU A 124 0.69 -10.13 -1.94
N SER A 125 0.59 -8.97 -1.28
CA SER A 125 -0.66 -8.23 -1.26
C SER A 125 -1.03 -7.77 -2.68
N GLN A 126 -2.32 -7.51 -2.91
CA GLN A 126 -2.79 -7.10 -4.24
C GLN A 126 -2.18 -5.74 -4.63
N SER A 127 -2.06 -4.83 -3.67
CA SER A 127 -1.39 -3.54 -3.82
C SER A 127 0.09 -3.68 -4.17
N ASP A 128 0.81 -4.63 -3.58
CA ASP A 128 2.21 -4.91 -3.95
C ASP A 128 2.31 -5.44 -5.39
N LEU A 129 1.42 -6.36 -5.79
CA LEU A 129 1.37 -6.87 -7.17
C LEU A 129 1.09 -5.75 -8.18
N ILE A 130 0.14 -4.86 -7.87
CA ILE A 130 -0.20 -3.69 -8.71
C ILE A 130 0.97 -2.71 -8.78
N ARG A 131 1.59 -2.35 -7.65
CA ARG A 131 2.77 -1.47 -7.61
C ARG A 131 3.84 -2.01 -8.54
N ASN A 132 4.16 -3.28 -8.38
CA ASN A 132 5.23 -3.94 -9.12
C ASN A 132 4.90 -3.98 -10.61
N PHE A 133 3.67 -4.34 -10.99
CA PHE A 133 3.23 -4.32 -12.38
C PHE A 133 3.33 -2.95 -13.05
N ILE A 134 2.98 -1.89 -12.33
CA ILE A 134 3.06 -0.51 -12.84
C ILE A 134 4.54 -0.09 -13.00
N LEU A 135 5.38 -0.42 -12.04
CA LEU A 135 6.78 0.03 -11.98
C LEU A 135 7.73 -0.80 -12.84
N MET A 136 7.39 -2.06 -13.11
CA MET A 136 8.17 -2.94 -14.00
C MET A 136 8.23 -2.34 -15.42
N ASP A 137 9.28 -2.65 -16.17
CA ASP A 137 9.56 -2.15 -17.53
C ASP A 137 9.72 -0.62 -17.68
N LEU A 138 9.81 0.13 -16.59
CA LEU A 138 10.24 1.53 -16.61
C LEU A 138 11.75 1.61 -16.45
N ASP A 139 12.38 2.57 -17.12
CA ASP A 139 13.78 2.90 -16.84
C ASP A 139 13.95 3.39 -15.39
N PRO A 140 15.13 3.23 -14.76
CA PRO A 140 15.32 3.53 -13.34
C PRO A 140 14.93 4.96 -12.93
N GLU A 141 15.12 5.93 -13.81
CA GLU A 141 14.75 7.34 -13.55
C GLU A 141 13.23 7.51 -13.51
N ASP A 142 12.50 6.94 -14.46
CA ASP A 142 11.04 6.98 -14.52
C ASP A 142 10.41 6.19 -13.37
N GLN A 143 10.97 5.03 -13.04
CA GLN A 143 10.54 4.23 -11.91
C GLN A 143 10.64 5.04 -10.60
N ALA A 144 11.80 5.67 -10.36
CA ALA A 144 12.02 6.49 -9.17
C ALA A 144 11.06 7.69 -9.14
N LYS A 145 10.89 8.38 -10.27
CA LYS A 145 10.00 9.54 -10.38
C LYS A 145 8.55 9.16 -10.10
N LEU A 146 8.02 8.12 -10.76
CA LEU A 146 6.63 7.68 -10.60
C LEU A 146 6.37 7.20 -9.16
N TYR A 147 7.31 6.44 -8.59
CA TYR A 147 7.22 5.98 -7.20
C TYR A 147 7.22 7.14 -6.21
N GLN A 148 8.18 8.07 -6.30
CA GLN A 148 8.30 9.18 -5.35
C GLN A 148 7.17 10.21 -5.48
N THR A 149 6.70 10.45 -6.70
CA THR A 149 5.68 11.49 -6.96
C THR A 149 4.29 11.04 -6.55
N TYR A 150 3.95 9.78 -6.82
CA TYR A 150 2.58 9.30 -6.69
C TYR A 150 2.45 8.16 -5.69
N TRP A 151 3.27 7.12 -5.82
CA TRP A 151 3.05 5.89 -5.05
C TRP A 151 3.40 6.06 -3.57
N PHE A 152 4.61 6.52 -3.28
CA PHE A 152 5.12 6.67 -1.92
C PHE A 152 4.27 7.61 -1.04
N PRO A 153 3.77 8.77 -1.52
CA PRO A 153 2.83 9.59 -0.75
C PRO A 153 1.57 8.84 -0.33
N MET A 154 1.05 7.93 -1.16
CA MET A 154 -0.11 7.09 -0.79
C MET A 154 0.27 6.07 0.28
N GLU A 155 1.41 5.39 0.13
CA GLU A 155 1.88 4.41 1.13
C GLU A 155 2.06 5.05 2.51
N LYS A 156 2.68 6.24 2.55
CA LYS A 156 2.99 6.97 3.79
C LYS A 156 1.75 7.45 4.55
N ARG A 157 0.56 7.48 3.92
CA ARG A 157 -0.69 7.86 4.59
C ARG A 157 -1.23 6.77 5.51
N PHE A 158 -0.77 5.52 5.37
CA PHE A 158 -1.16 4.42 6.24
C PHE A 158 -0.12 4.16 7.32
N ALA A 159 -0.57 3.61 8.44
CA ALA A 159 0.33 2.93 9.36
C ALA A 159 0.94 1.70 8.66
N ALA A 160 2.21 1.39 8.95
CA ALA A 160 2.98 0.37 8.24
C ALA A 160 2.38 -1.06 8.31
N ASP A 161 1.58 -1.33 9.35
CA ASP A 161 0.88 -2.58 9.60
C ASP A 161 -0.52 -2.65 8.95
N GLU A 162 -1.12 -1.50 8.63
CA GLU A 162 -2.45 -1.43 8.01
C GLU A 162 -2.42 -1.24 6.48
N TYR A 163 -1.26 -0.84 5.94
CA TYR A 163 -1.07 -0.50 4.53
C TYR A 163 -1.67 -1.55 3.60
N SER A 164 -1.23 -2.81 3.67
CA SER A 164 -1.66 -3.84 2.71
C SER A 164 -3.17 -4.06 2.73
N GLN A 165 -3.80 -4.12 3.90
CA GLN A 165 -5.24 -4.37 3.99
C GLN A 165 -6.08 -3.19 3.49
N LYS A 166 -5.72 -1.96 3.90
CA LYS A 166 -6.47 -0.76 3.51
C LYS A 166 -6.24 -0.41 2.04
N PHE A 167 -5.03 -0.60 1.53
CA PHE A 167 -4.70 -0.34 0.12
C PHE A 167 -5.32 -1.39 -0.80
N ASP A 168 -5.30 -2.68 -0.45
CA ASP A 168 -5.99 -3.72 -1.22
C ASP A 168 -7.49 -3.43 -1.32
N ARG A 169 -8.09 -2.94 -0.21
CA ARG A 169 -9.47 -2.48 -0.21
C ARG A 169 -9.69 -1.27 -1.12
N PHE A 170 -8.84 -0.26 -1.01
CA PHE A 170 -8.90 0.90 -1.89
C PHE A 170 -8.84 0.49 -3.37
N MET A 171 -7.92 -0.39 -3.77
CA MET A 171 -7.81 -0.85 -5.16
C MET A 171 -9.05 -1.59 -5.62
N ARG A 172 -9.67 -2.39 -4.75
CA ARG A 172 -10.97 -3.03 -5.04
C ARG A 172 -12.08 -2.00 -5.26
N ASP A 173 -12.16 -0.98 -4.40
CA ASP A 173 -13.19 0.06 -4.50
C ASP A 173 -12.96 0.94 -5.75
N TYR A 174 -11.70 1.29 -6.05
CA TYR A 174 -11.28 1.96 -7.28
C TYR A 174 -11.70 1.17 -8.53
N LEU A 175 -11.39 -0.13 -8.59
CA LEU A 175 -11.79 -0.96 -9.71
C LEU A 175 -13.31 -1.08 -9.84
N THR A 176 -14.03 -1.09 -8.72
CA THR A 176 -15.50 -1.10 -8.74
C THR A 176 -16.03 0.14 -9.47
N ILE A 177 -15.42 1.30 -9.28
CA ILE A 177 -15.78 2.53 -10.00
C ILE A 177 -15.44 2.39 -11.49
N LYS A 178 -14.20 2.00 -11.79
CA LYS A 178 -13.68 1.95 -13.17
C LYS A 178 -14.30 0.87 -14.05
N THR A 179 -14.74 -0.22 -13.43
CA THR A 179 -15.43 -1.32 -14.11
C THR A 179 -16.94 -1.23 -13.93
N SER A 180 -17.45 -0.03 -13.63
CA SER A 180 -18.86 0.25 -13.79
C SER A 180 -19.74 -0.59 -12.83
N GLY A 181 -19.33 -0.66 -11.56
CA GLY A 181 -20.04 -1.37 -10.49
C GLY A 181 -19.77 -2.88 -10.42
N ASN A 182 -18.85 -3.41 -11.24
CA ASN A 182 -18.40 -4.78 -11.09
C ASN A 182 -17.42 -4.88 -9.91
N ILE A 183 -17.77 -5.67 -8.90
CA ILE A 183 -17.02 -5.76 -7.65
C ILE A 183 -16.09 -6.97 -7.71
N PRO A 184 -14.76 -6.80 -7.86
CA PRO A 184 -13.85 -7.93 -7.88
C PRO A 184 -13.77 -8.60 -6.51
N LYS A 185 -13.49 -9.91 -6.50
CA LYS A 185 -13.07 -10.58 -5.27
C LYS A 185 -11.68 -10.09 -4.89
N MET A 186 -11.38 -10.01 -3.59
CA MET A 186 -10.07 -9.49 -3.13
C MET A 186 -8.89 -10.18 -3.81
N LYS A 187 -8.90 -11.51 -3.91
CA LYS A 187 -7.83 -12.28 -4.55
C LYS A 187 -7.70 -12.07 -6.07
N GLU A 188 -8.70 -11.47 -6.71
CA GLU A 188 -8.79 -11.23 -8.16
C GLU A 188 -8.53 -9.76 -8.51
N VAL A 189 -8.27 -8.88 -7.52
CA VAL A 189 -8.10 -7.43 -7.71
C VAL A 189 -6.96 -7.13 -8.69
N TYR A 190 -5.83 -7.81 -8.54
CA TYR A 190 -4.68 -7.65 -9.43
C TYR A 190 -5.01 -8.05 -10.88
N ASP A 191 -5.64 -9.20 -11.08
CA ASP A 191 -6.00 -9.68 -12.41
C ASP A 191 -7.01 -8.76 -13.10
N GLU A 192 -8.01 -8.28 -12.35
CA GLU A 192 -8.99 -7.32 -12.87
C GLU A 192 -8.36 -5.94 -13.15
N PHE A 193 -7.38 -5.51 -12.35
CA PHE A 193 -6.60 -4.31 -12.64
C PHE A 193 -5.85 -4.44 -13.98
N LYS A 194 -5.12 -5.55 -14.18
CA LYS A 194 -4.44 -5.82 -15.45
C LYS A 194 -5.41 -5.78 -16.63
N LYS A 195 -6.54 -6.50 -16.54
CA LYS A 195 -7.56 -6.48 -17.59
C LYS A 195 -8.06 -5.07 -17.85
N HIS A 196 -8.34 -4.28 -16.81
CA HIS A 196 -8.85 -2.93 -16.97
C HIS A 196 -7.88 -2.03 -17.74
N VAL A 197 -6.61 -2.02 -17.35
CA VAL A 197 -5.61 -1.12 -17.94
C VAL A 197 -5.12 -1.59 -19.31
N SER A 198 -5.04 -2.91 -19.55
CA SER A 198 -4.67 -3.47 -20.86
C SER A 198 -5.77 -3.34 -21.91
N CYS A 199 -7.03 -3.14 -21.52
CA CYS A 199 -8.12 -2.85 -22.48
C CYS A 199 -8.01 -1.45 -23.11
N THR A 200 -7.11 -0.59 -22.64
CA THR A 200 -6.90 0.75 -23.21
C THR A 200 -5.82 0.70 -24.30
N ASN A 201 -6.13 1.16 -25.52
CA ASN A 201 -5.23 1.10 -26.68
C ASN A 201 -3.89 1.85 -26.52
N LYS A 202 -3.72 2.61 -25.43
CA LYS A 202 -2.46 3.21 -24.98
C LYS A 202 -2.38 3.06 -23.47
N PHE A 203 -1.78 1.97 -23.00
CA PHE A 203 -1.51 1.79 -21.58
C PHE A 203 -0.44 2.80 -21.15
N ASP A 204 -0.88 3.96 -20.68
CA ASP A 204 -0.01 4.97 -20.09
C ASP A 204 0.06 4.74 -18.57
N LYS A 205 1.19 4.20 -18.12
CA LYS A 205 1.47 3.92 -16.71
C LYS A 205 1.36 5.17 -15.84
N TYR A 206 1.77 6.34 -16.36
CA TYR A 206 1.67 7.60 -15.63
C TYR A 206 0.21 8.02 -15.44
N ALA A 207 -0.58 8.02 -16.52
CA ALA A 207 -2.00 8.38 -16.45
C ALA A 207 -2.79 7.47 -15.51
N VAL A 208 -2.49 6.16 -15.53
CA VAL A 208 -3.12 5.18 -14.63
C VAL A 208 -2.80 5.50 -13.17
N VAL A 209 -1.54 5.77 -12.86
CA VAL A 209 -1.12 6.05 -11.47
C VAL A 209 -1.63 7.40 -11.00
N GLU A 210 -1.67 8.40 -11.87
CA GLU A 210 -2.27 9.70 -11.58
C GLU A 210 -3.74 9.57 -11.22
N ASP A 211 -4.49 8.76 -11.97
CA ASP A 211 -5.90 8.50 -11.72
C ASP A 211 -6.13 7.67 -10.44
N VAL A 212 -5.28 6.66 -10.18
CA VAL A 212 -5.28 5.94 -8.89
C VAL A 212 -5.03 6.93 -7.74
N ASN A 213 -4.00 7.77 -7.83
CA ASN A 213 -3.70 8.78 -6.82
C ASN A 213 -4.80 9.84 -6.67
N TYR A 214 -5.51 10.16 -7.75
CA TYR A 214 -6.65 11.08 -7.72
C TYR A 214 -7.78 10.52 -6.83
N TYR A 215 -8.21 9.27 -7.05
CA TYR A 215 -9.22 8.63 -6.21
C TYR A 215 -8.70 8.30 -4.81
N PHE A 216 -7.40 8.02 -4.67
CA PHE A 216 -6.79 7.78 -3.37
C PHE A 216 -6.96 8.96 -2.42
N LYS A 217 -6.88 10.21 -2.91
CA LYS A 217 -7.08 11.40 -2.08
C LYS A 217 -8.49 11.44 -1.47
N TYR A 218 -9.51 10.97 -2.18
CA TYR A 218 -10.86 10.83 -1.64
C TYR A 218 -10.95 9.66 -0.67
N PHE A 219 -10.28 8.55 -0.97
CA PHE A 219 -10.19 7.42 -0.05
C PHE A 219 -9.53 7.79 1.27
N ALA A 220 -8.46 8.59 1.26
CA ALA A 220 -7.79 9.07 2.46
C ALA A 220 -8.74 9.93 3.33
N LYS A 221 -9.56 10.79 2.72
CA LYS A 221 -10.62 11.53 3.44
C LYS A 221 -11.63 10.59 4.08
N LEU A 222 -12.09 9.57 3.34
CA LEU A 222 -13.09 8.61 3.80
C LEU A 222 -12.57 7.70 4.92
N ALA A 223 -11.47 7.00 4.67
CA ALA A 223 -10.98 5.93 5.53
C ALA A 223 -10.07 6.43 6.66
N LEU A 224 -9.39 7.57 6.47
CA LEU A 224 -8.39 8.10 7.41
C LEU A 224 -8.79 9.47 7.99
N LEU A 225 -9.93 10.04 7.58
CA LEU A 225 -10.36 11.40 7.93
C LEU A 225 -9.34 12.49 7.54
N ASP A 226 -8.41 12.18 6.63
CA ASP A 226 -7.33 13.07 6.22
C ASP A 226 -7.90 14.30 5.50
N ASN A 227 -7.80 15.48 6.10
CA ASN A 227 -8.30 16.74 5.53
C ASN A 227 -9.78 16.66 5.10
N ALA A 228 -10.62 15.95 5.85
CA ALA A 228 -12.05 15.81 5.55
C ALA A 228 -12.85 17.11 5.79
N GLY A 229 -12.36 18.03 6.64
CA GLY A 229 -13.02 19.28 7.00
C GLY A 229 -13.99 19.13 8.18
N GLU A 230 -14.17 20.21 8.96
CA GLU A 230 -14.83 20.16 10.27
C GLU A 230 -16.29 19.67 10.23
N GLN A 231 -17.03 19.97 9.17
CA GLN A 231 -18.44 19.56 9.04
C GLN A 231 -18.61 18.12 8.54
N VAL A 232 -17.64 17.61 7.77
CA VAL A 232 -17.74 16.31 7.10
C VAL A 232 -17.04 15.22 7.93
N ALA A 233 -15.94 15.54 8.62
CA ALA A 233 -15.17 14.60 9.40
C ALA A 233 -16.00 13.83 10.46
N PRO A 234 -16.95 14.46 11.20
CA PRO A 234 -17.79 13.73 12.15
C PRO A 234 -18.66 12.66 11.48
N ILE A 235 -19.31 13.03 10.36
CA ILE A 235 -20.21 12.12 9.62
C ILE A 235 -19.43 10.95 9.04
N LEU A 236 -18.23 11.19 8.52
CA LEU A 236 -17.35 10.11 8.06
C LEU A 236 -16.86 9.24 9.21
N GLY A 237 -16.62 9.82 10.38
CA GLY A 237 -16.34 9.09 11.61
C GLY A 237 -17.46 8.11 11.96
N ASP A 238 -18.72 8.56 11.89
CA ASP A 238 -19.91 7.74 12.14
C ASP A 238 -20.05 6.61 11.09
N ILE A 239 -19.89 6.94 9.80
CA ILE A 239 -19.85 5.96 8.68
C ILE A 239 -18.79 4.87 8.92
N ASN A 240 -17.60 5.26 9.39
CA ASN A 240 -16.51 4.33 9.68
C ASN A 240 -16.78 3.49 10.93
N ALA A 241 -17.34 4.09 11.98
CA ALA A 241 -17.73 3.39 13.21
C ALA A 241 -18.82 2.33 12.96
N LEU A 242 -19.76 2.65 12.06
CA LEU A 242 -20.81 1.74 11.59
C LEU A 242 -20.31 0.68 10.59
N LYS A 243 -19.03 0.72 10.20
CA LYS A 243 -18.43 -0.18 9.19
C LYS A 243 -19.24 -0.20 7.89
N VAL A 244 -19.56 0.99 7.39
CA VAL A 244 -20.27 1.19 6.12
C VAL A 244 -19.29 1.26 4.95
N ASP A 245 -18.21 0.48 5.02
CA ASP A 245 -17.17 0.44 4.00
C ASP A 245 -17.70 -0.05 2.65
N VAL A 246 -18.81 -0.79 2.63
CA VAL A 246 -19.52 -1.23 1.42
C VAL A 246 -20.04 -0.06 0.56
N ALA A 247 -20.19 1.14 1.15
CA ALA A 247 -20.61 2.34 0.43
C ALA A 247 -19.44 3.12 -0.20
N TYR A 248 -18.19 2.77 0.09
CA TYR A 248 -17.02 3.53 -0.35
C TYR A 248 -16.94 3.74 -1.87
N PRO A 249 -17.23 2.75 -2.76
CA PRO A 249 -17.25 3.00 -4.20
C PRO A 249 -18.22 4.11 -4.62
N PHE A 250 -19.37 4.23 -3.94
CA PHE A 250 -20.32 5.32 -4.17
C PHE A 250 -19.78 6.64 -3.60
N LEU A 251 -19.30 6.64 -2.36
CA LEU A 251 -18.79 7.84 -1.69
C LEU A 251 -17.57 8.46 -2.40
N LEU A 252 -16.71 7.63 -2.99
CA LEU A 252 -15.58 8.07 -3.82
C LEU A 252 -16.08 8.79 -5.08
N GLN A 253 -17.12 8.27 -5.74
CA GLN A 253 -17.75 8.94 -6.88
C GLN A 253 -18.49 10.20 -6.47
N LEU A 254 -19.12 10.22 -5.29
CA LEU A 254 -19.79 11.40 -4.74
C LEU A 254 -18.80 12.55 -4.52
N TYR A 255 -17.60 12.26 -4.01
CA TYR A 255 -16.52 13.24 -3.88
C TYR A 255 -16.05 13.78 -5.23
N ASP A 256 -15.87 12.91 -6.21
CA ASP A 256 -15.52 13.27 -7.59
C ASP A 256 -16.60 14.18 -8.21
N ASP A 257 -17.88 13.80 -8.09
CA ASP A 257 -19.03 14.57 -8.57
C ASP A 257 -19.10 15.95 -7.89
N CYS A 258 -18.83 16.04 -6.58
CA CYS A 258 -18.77 17.31 -5.86
C CYS A 258 -17.60 18.19 -6.35
N SER A 259 -16.43 17.59 -6.61
CA SER A 259 -15.28 18.31 -7.18
C SER A 259 -15.54 18.87 -8.58
N LYS A 260 -16.43 18.22 -9.34
CA LYS A 260 -16.91 18.66 -10.66
C LYS A 260 -18.05 19.67 -10.58
N ASN A 261 -18.40 20.13 -9.37
CA ASN A 261 -19.51 21.04 -9.09
C ASN A 261 -20.88 20.47 -9.53
N LEU A 262 -21.08 19.16 -9.51
CA LEU A 262 -22.41 18.57 -9.81
C LEU A 262 -23.37 18.67 -8.62
N LEU A 263 -22.84 18.85 -7.41
CA LEU A 263 -23.59 19.07 -6.19
C LEU A 263 -22.81 20.04 -5.29
N ASN A 264 -23.52 20.81 -4.49
CA ASN A 264 -22.93 21.74 -3.54
C ASN A 264 -22.58 21.05 -2.21
N GLN A 265 -21.92 21.77 -1.31
CA GLN A 265 -21.46 21.22 -0.03
C GLN A 265 -22.61 20.78 0.90
N GLU A 266 -23.73 21.50 0.89
CA GLU A 266 -24.89 21.17 1.73
C GLU A 266 -25.54 19.87 1.25
N GLU A 267 -25.74 19.74 -0.06
CA GLU A 267 -26.25 18.52 -0.70
C GLU A 267 -25.32 17.33 -0.46
N PHE A 268 -24.01 17.53 -0.56
CA PHE A 268 -23.00 16.52 -0.28
C PHE A 268 -23.13 16.00 1.16
N ILE A 269 -23.23 16.90 2.14
CA ILE A 269 -23.40 16.57 3.55
C ILE A 269 -24.73 15.85 3.79
N GLU A 270 -25.82 16.28 3.13
CA GLU A 270 -27.12 15.64 3.23
C GLU A 270 -27.07 14.19 2.71
N ILE A 271 -26.43 13.96 1.57
CA ILE A 271 -26.25 12.61 1.01
C ILE A 271 -25.46 11.72 1.96
N LEU A 272 -24.37 12.22 2.56
CA LEU A 272 -23.61 11.44 3.55
C LEU A 272 -24.47 10.99 4.74
N LYS A 273 -25.26 11.91 5.31
CA LYS A 273 -26.19 11.61 6.42
C LYS A 273 -27.27 10.61 6.01
N LEU A 274 -27.75 10.70 4.77
CA LEU A 274 -28.74 9.76 4.24
C LEU A 274 -28.15 8.36 4.05
N VAL A 275 -26.91 8.25 3.56
CA VAL A 275 -26.18 6.96 3.47
C VAL A 275 -26.04 6.33 4.85
N GLU A 276 -25.54 7.10 5.81
CA GLU A 276 -25.40 6.68 7.21
C GLU A 276 -26.74 6.21 7.79
N SER A 277 -27.77 7.04 7.70
CA SER A 277 -29.12 6.74 8.21
C SER A 277 -29.74 5.51 7.54
N TYR A 278 -29.56 5.34 6.22
CA TYR A 278 -30.06 4.19 5.48
C TYR A 278 -29.45 2.88 5.99
N VAL A 279 -28.12 2.84 6.14
CA VAL A 279 -27.43 1.63 6.60
C VAL A 279 -27.72 1.35 8.08
N PHE A 280 -27.77 2.39 8.91
CA PHE A 280 -28.14 2.25 10.32
C PHE A 280 -29.56 1.70 10.49
N ARG A 281 -30.56 2.25 9.79
CA ARG A 281 -31.95 1.74 9.86
C ARG A 281 -32.04 0.28 9.43
N ARG A 282 -31.35 -0.11 8.35
CA ARG A 282 -31.32 -1.51 7.90
C ARG A 282 -30.74 -2.44 8.96
N ALA A 283 -29.68 -2.02 9.65
CA ALA A 283 -29.10 -2.79 10.75
C ALA A 283 -30.10 -2.97 11.90
N ILE A 284 -30.80 -1.90 12.32
CA ILE A 284 -31.83 -1.94 13.37
C ILE A 284 -33.01 -2.83 12.97
N CYS A 285 -33.46 -2.77 11.72
CA CYS A 285 -34.55 -3.59 11.21
C CYS A 285 -34.16 -5.05 10.91
N GLY A 286 -32.91 -5.44 11.13
CA GLY A 286 -32.43 -6.81 10.86
C GLY A 286 -32.40 -7.17 9.38
N ILE A 287 -32.33 -6.18 8.48
CA ILE A 287 -32.32 -6.41 7.04
C ILE A 287 -30.91 -6.88 6.63
N PRO A 288 -30.76 -8.03 5.95
CA PRO A 288 -29.45 -8.58 5.60
C PRO A 288 -28.59 -7.60 4.79
N THR A 289 -27.29 -7.55 5.08
CA THR A 289 -26.32 -6.65 4.43
C THR A 289 -25.81 -7.16 3.07
N ASN A 290 -26.18 -8.39 2.69
CA ASN A 290 -25.71 -9.09 1.49
C ASN A 290 -25.95 -8.30 0.19
N SER A 291 -26.98 -7.45 0.16
CA SER A 291 -27.31 -6.63 -1.02
C SER A 291 -26.63 -5.25 -1.03
N LEU A 292 -26.07 -4.78 0.09
CA LEU A 292 -25.55 -3.41 0.21
C LEU A 292 -24.38 -3.14 -0.73
N ASN A 293 -23.45 -4.09 -0.83
CA ASN A 293 -22.31 -4.02 -1.76
C ASN A 293 -22.77 -3.70 -3.19
N LYS A 294 -23.73 -4.49 -3.70
CA LYS A 294 -24.25 -4.31 -5.06
C LYS A 294 -25.04 -3.00 -5.19
N THR A 295 -25.82 -2.66 -4.17
CA THR A 295 -26.62 -1.43 -4.14
C THR A 295 -25.72 -0.21 -4.31
N PHE A 296 -24.69 -0.05 -3.48
CA PHE A 296 -23.79 1.10 -3.57
C PHE A 296 -22.86 1.06 -4.78
N ALA A 297 -22.42 -0.13 -5.22
CA ALA A 297 -21.58 -0.24 -6.41
C ALA A 297 -22.28 0.22 -7.70
N THR A 298 -23.61 0.06 -7.80
CA THR A 298 -24.37 0.51 -8.98
C THR A 298 -25.08 1.84 -8.78
N LEU A 299 -25.23 2.33 -7.54
CA LEU A 299 -26.06 3.49 -7.20
C LEU A 299 -25.72 4.72 -8.05
N SER A 300 -24.44 5.05 -8.20
CA SER A 300 -24.02 6.26 -8.93
C SER A 300 -24.49 6.27 -10.39
N LYS A 301 -24.72 5.10 -11.01
CA LYS A 301 -25.25 5.00 -12.38
C LYS A 301 -26.76 5.19 -12.48
N GLU A 302 -27.46 4.95 -11.39
CA GLU A 302 -28.92 5.11 -11.32
C GLU A 302 -29.30 6.58 -11.11
N LEU A 303 -28.34 7.44 -10.76
CA LEU A 303 -28.56 8.85 -10.48
C LEU A 303 -28.56 9.70 -11.75
N ILE A 304 -29.47 10.67 -11.77
CA ILE A 304 -29.41 11.79 -12.70
C ILE A 304 -28.34 12.77 -12.19
N LYS A 305 -27.24 12.90 -12.94
CA LYS A 305 -26.05 13.69 -12.56
C LYS A 305 -26.07 15.10 -13.13
N ASP A 306 -26.98 15.92 -12.65
CA ASP A 306 -26.99 17.36 -12.91
C ASP A 306 -27.27 18.16 -11.63
N LYS A 307 -26.90 19.45 -11.65
CA LYS A 307 -26.97 20.34 -10.49
C LYS A 307 -28.37 20.52 -9.91
N GLU A 308 -29.42 20.36 -10.70
CA GLU A 308 -30.79 20.65 -10.27
C GLU A 308 -31.44 19.41 -9.64
N HIS A 309 -31.04 18.20 -10.08
CA HIS A 309 -31.75 16.97 -9.73
C HIS A 309 -30.92 15.96 -8.94
N TYR A 310 -29.64 16.20 -8.67
CA TYR A 310 -28.74 15.21 -8.04
C TYR A 310 -29.30 14.67 -6.71
N LEU A 311 -29.60 15.56 -5.76
CA LEU A 311 -30.06 15.20 -4.42
C LEU A 311 -31.42 14.49 -4.46
N GLU A 312 -32.37 15.00 -5.25
CA GLU A 312 -33.70 14.40 -5.37
C GLU A 312 -33.66 13.04 -6.08
N SER A 313 -32.82 12.90 -7.10
CA SER A 313 -32.56 11.60 -7.74
C SER A 313 -31.97 10.60 -6.76
N PHE A 314 -31.07 11.04 -5.87
CA PHE A 314 -30.50 10.17 -4.83
C PHE A 314 -31.54 9.73 -3.80
N LYS A 315 -32.38 10.65 -3.31
CA LYS A 315 -33.49 10.33 -2.39
C LYS A 315 -34.45 9.34 -3.01
N ALA A 316 -34.86 9.57 -4.26
CA ALA A 316 -35.73 8.67 -5.00
C ALA A 316 -35.10 7.28 -5.16
N ALA A 317 -33.81 7.20 -5.51
CA ALA A 317 -33.10 5.94 -5.65
C ALA A 317 -33.10 5.15 -4.33
N LEU A 318 -32.83 5.80 -3.18
CA LEU A 318 -32.84 5.14 -1.88
C LEU A 318 -34.22 4.62 -1.45
N ILE A 319 -35.31 5.37 -1.73
CA ILE A 319 -36.68 4.94 -1.39
C ILE A 319 -37.06 3.64 -2.12
N LEU A 320 -36.55 3.47 -3.35
CA LEU A 320 -36.80 2.28 -4.16
C LEU A 320 -35.95 1.07 -3.74
N LYS A 321 -34.98 1.25 -2.84
CA LYS A 321 -34.18 0.13 -2.31
C LYS A 321 -34.82 -0.38 -1.01
N PRO A 322 -34.83 -1.71 -0.80
CA PRO A 322 -35.36 -2.32 0.42
C PRO A 322 -34.51 -2.00 1.65
#